data_AF-A0A356LAV9-F1
#
_entry.id   AF-A0A356LAV9-F1
#
_cell.length_a   1.000
_cell.length_b   1.000
_cell.length_c   1.000
_cell.angle_alpha   90.00
_cell.angle_beta   90.00
_cell.angle_gamma   90.00
#
_symmetry.space_group_name_H-M   'P 1'
#
loop_
_entity.id
_entity.type
_entity.pdbx_description
1 polymer ?
#
loop_
_entity_poly.entity_id
_entity_poly.type
_entity_poly.pdbx_seq_one_letter_code
_entity_poly.pdbx_strand_id
1 'polypeptide(L)'
;VINGVFTAGARYKRPLLNFGGRDSELWCEGGEVLFINRMAEESTTVQKQVLWFSTLVSKESNLPEVYRSIKDAGALDVRTVDMAQGQKKSRFVAWTFLNRADQEAWHSRREANAIRNG
;
A
#
# COMPACT_ATOMS: atom_id res chain seq x y z
N VAL A 1 2.28 64.79 -3.82
CA VAL A 1 1.18 64.06 -4.52
C VAL A 1 1.79 63.22 -5.61
N ILE A 2 1.98 61.91 -5.38
CA ILE A 2 1.59 60.79 -6.26
C ILE A 2 1.83 59.48 -5.48
N ASN A 3 0.75 58.72 -5.32
CA ASN A 3 0.69 57.45 -4.61
C ASN A 3 1.14 56.32 -5.54
N GLY A 4 2.10 55.50 -5.11
CA GLY A 4 2.45 54.22 -5.74
C GLY A 4 2.02 53.08 -4.84
N VAL A 5 0.84 52.54 -5.12
CA VAL A 5 0.22 51.41 -4.40
C VAL A 5 1.06 50.14 -4.57
N PHE A 6 1.57 49.60 -3.46
CA PHE A 6 2.09 48.22 -3.42
C PHE A 6 0.92 47.25 -3.63
N THR A 7 0.93 46.53 -4.74
CA THR A 7 -0.05 45.50 -5.06
C THR A 7 0.09 44.33 -4.09
N ALA A 8 -1.02 44.01 -3.42
CA ALA A 8 -1.12 42.90 -2.50
C ALA A 8 -0.79 41.57 -3.20
N GLY A 9 0.18 40.83 -2.65
CA GLY A 9 0.55 39.50 -3.12
C GLY A 9 -0.66 38.56 -3.14
N ALA A 10 -0.79 37.80 -4.22
CA ALA A 10 -1.80 36.75 -4.32
C ALA A 10 -1.69 35.81 -3.12
N ARG A 11 -2.72 35.79 -2.27
CA ARG A 11 -2.85 34.77 -1.22
C ARG A 11 -2.92 33.42 -1.93
N TYR A 12 -1.84 32.67 -1.88
CA TYR A 12 -1.84 31.25 -2.23
C TYR A 12 -2.89 30.56 -1.35
N LYS A 13 -4.08 30.32 -1.91
CA LYS A 13 -5.11 29.51 -1.26
C LYS A 13 -4.52 28.12 -1.12
N ARG A 14 -4.10 27.75 0.09
CA ARG A 14 -3.80 26.36 0.42
C ARG A 14 -5.01 25.52 -0.07
N PRO A 15 -4.79 24.50 -0.92
CA PRO A 15 -5.87 23.63 -1.32
C PRO A 15 -6.57 23.13 -0.06
N LEU A 16 -7.90 23.28 0.01
CA LEU A 16 -8.68 22.55 1.00
C LEU A 16 -8.40 21.08 0.72
N LEU A 17 -7.65 20.43 1.61
CA LEU A 17 -7.45 18.99 1.54
C LEU A 17 -8.81 18.36 1.82
N ASN A 18 -9.38 17.70 0.81
CA ASN A 18 -10.65 16.96 0.91
C ASN A 18 -10.47 15.62 1.66
N PHE A 19 -9.47 15.53 2.54
CA PHE A 19 -9.07 14.31 3.23
C PHE A 19 -9.06 14.59 4.73
N GLY A 20 -9.92 13.90 5.47
CA GLY A 20 -10.10 14.07 6.92
C GLY A 20 -9.16 13.22 7.79
N GLY A 21 -7.93 12.96 7.32
CA GLY A 21 -6.92 12.19 8.05
C GLY A 21 -5.96 13.07 8.86
N ARG A 22 -5.23 12.48 9.81
CA ARG A 22 -4.14 13.17 10.52
C ARG A 22 -2.91 13.29 9.62
N ASP A 23 -2.06 14.28 9.83
CA ASP A 23 -0.86 14.52 8.98
C ASP A 23 -0.04 13.23 8.74
N SER A 24 0.21 12.44 9.77
CA SER A 24 0.94 11.17 9.69
C SER A 24 0.23 10.05 8.91
N GLU A 25 -1.07 10.17 8.66
CA GLU A 25 -1.87 9.25 7.83
C GLU A 25 -1.92 9.72 6.37
N LEU A 26 -1.70 11.02 6.14
CA LEU A 26 -1.81 11.65 4.82
C LEU A 26 -0.47 11.63 4.06
N TRP A 27 0.66 11.58 4.77
CA TRP A 27 1.97 11.48 4.16
C TRP A 27 2.94 10.66 5.01
N CYS A 28 3.76 9.88 4.34
CA CYS A 28 4.94 9.22 4.91
C CYS A 28 6.18 9.84 4.26
N GLU A 29 7.27 9.94 5.03
CA GLU A 29 8.57 10.34 4.48
C GLU A 29 8.97 9.36 3.36
N GLY A 30 9.33 9.89 2.19
CA GLY A 30 9.59 9.10 0.97
C GLY A 30 8.35 8.60 0.23
N GLY A 31 7.14 8.90 0.70
CA GLY A 31 5.88 8.62 0.03
C GLY A 31 5.52 7.13 -0.04
N GLU A 32 4.44 6.85 -0.78
CA GLU A 32 3.84 5.50 -0.90
C GLU A 32 4.86 4.42 -1.30
N VAL A 33 5.76 4.74 -2.23
CA VAL A 33 6.77 3.80 -2.70
C VAL A 33 7.72 3.38 -1.57
N LEU A 34 8.29 4.32 -0.83
CA LEU A 34 9.23 3.99 0.24
C LEU A 34 8.54 3.20 1.37
N PHE A 35 7.29 3.55 1.66
CA PHE A 35 6.48 2.80 2.61
C PHE A 35 6.31 1.34 2.18
N ILE A 36 5.93 1.09 0.93
CA ILE A 36 5.74 -0.26 0.40
C ILE A 36 7.08 -1.02 0.33
N ASN A 37 8.19 -0.36 -0.02
CA ASN A 37 9.51 -0.96 -0.02
C ASN A 37 9.89 -1.48 1.37
N ARG A 38 9.73 -0.64 2.41
CA ARG A 38 9.96 -1.05 3.80
C ARG A 38 9.04 -2.20 4.21
N MET A 39 7.76 -2.15 3.82
CA MET A 39 6.81 -3.22 4.11
C MET A 39 7.22 -4.55 3.46
N ALA A 40 7.73 -4.52 2.22
CA ALA A 40 8.25 -5.69 1.54
C ALA A 40 9.49 -6.25 2.28
N GLU A 41 10.43 -5.40 2.67
CA GLU A 41 11.62 -5.78 3.46
C GLU A 41 11.23 -6.40 4.81
N GLU A 42 10.38 -5.73 5.58
CA GLU A 42 9.93 -6.20 6.90
C GLU A 42 9.16 -7.53 6.81
N SER A 43 8.42 -7.76 5.72
CA SER A 43 7.69 -9.01 5.50
C SER A 43 8.63 -10.24 5.44
N THR A 44 9.91 -10.05 5.12
CA THR A 44 10.93 -11.12 5.13
C THR A 44 11.27 -11.63 6.54
N THR A 45 10.88 -10.93 7.60
CA THR A 45 11.13 -11.39 8.98
C THR A 45 10.10 -12.41 9.46
N VAL A 46 8.89 -12.34 8.91
CA VAL A 46 7.75 -13.18 9.30
C VAL A 46 7.33 -14.18 8.22
N GLN A 47 7.60 -13.89 6.94
CA GLN A 47 7.45 -14.78 5.78
C GLN A 47 6.22 -15.71 5.86
N LYS A 48 6.49 -17.02 6.02
CA LYS A 48 5.54 -18.13 6.01
C LYS A 48 4.57 -18.14 7.21
N GLN A 49 4.76 -17.27 8.19
CA GLN A 49 3.81 -17.08 9.29
C GLN A 49 2.53 -16.39 8.82
N VAL A 50 2.60 -15.62 7.74
CA VAL A 50 1.48 -14.89 7.14
C VAL A 50 1.17 -15.49 5.77
N LEU A 51 -0.12 -15.70 5.47
CA LEU A 51 -0.51 -16.28 4.17
C LEU A 51 -0.30 -15.29 3.02
N TRP A 52 -0.79 -14.06 3.20
CA TRP A 52 -0.68 -12.97 2.24
C TRP A 52 -0.40 -11.67 2.96
N PHE A 53 0.60 -10.94 2.48
CA PHE A 53 0.77 -9.52 2.76
C PHE A 53 0.07 -8.73 1.66
N SER A 54 -0.50 -7.57 1.97
CA SER A 54 -1.12 -6.74 0.97
C SER A 54 -1.06 -5.26 1.30
N THR A 55 -1.10 -4.42 0.27
CA THR A 55 -1.12 -2.97 0.39
C THR A 55 -1.94 -2.35 -0.74
N LEU A 56 -2.61 -1.24 -0.45
CA LEU A 56 -3.27 -0.43 -1.46
C LEU A 56 -2.24 0.43 -2.20
N VAL A 57 -2.40 0.55 -3.51
CA VAL A 57 -1.54 1.41 -4.35
C VAL A 57 -2.41 2.46 -5.02
N SER A 58 -2.20 3.71 -4.67
CA SER A 58 -2.98 4.85 -5.13
C SER A 58 -2.58 5.32 -6.54
N LYS A 59 -1.30 5.19 -6.91
CA LYS A 59 -0.78 5.65 -8.21
C LYS A 59 -0.27 4.49 -9.05
N GLU A 60 -0.74 4.42 -10.29
CA GLU A 60 -0.30 3.39 -11.25
C GLU A 60 1.18 3.48 -11.60
N SER A 61 1.71 4.71 -11.64
CA SER A 61 3.13 4.98 -11.85
C SER A 61 4.05 4.31 -10.81
N ASN A 62 3.51 3.95 -9.64
CA ASN A 62 4.29 3.33 -8.57
C ASN A 62 4.41 1.81 -8.73
N LEU A 63 3.55 1.17 -9.53
CA LEU A 63 3.51 -0.29 -9.67
C LEU A 63 4.84 -0.92 -10.10
N PRO A 64 5.59 -0.37 -11.08
CA PRO A 64 6.85 -0.99 -11.49
C PRO A 64 7.86 -1.09 -10.33
N GLU A 65 7.94 -0.06 -9.50
CA GLU A 65 8.83 -0.04 -8.35
C GLU A 65 8.33 -0.95 -7.22
N VAL A 66 7.02 -0.93 -6.94
CA VAL A 66 6.39 -1.84 -5.97
C VAL A 66 6.67 -3.30 -6.32
N TYR A 67 6.49 -3.69 -7.59
CA TYR A 67 6.76 -5.06 -8.04
C TYR A 67 8.23 -5.44 -7.91
N ARG A 68 9.15 -4.50 -8.21
CA ARG A 68 10.59 -4.72 -8.03
C ARG A 68 10.90 -5.02 -6.57
N SER A 69 10.46 -4.18 -5.64
CA SER A 69 10.76 -4.35 -4.21
C SER A 69 10.18 -5.63 -3.62
N ILE A 70 8.96 -6.01 -4.01
CA ILE A 70 8.34 -7.26 -3.58
C ILE A 70 9.09 -8.47 -4.14
N LYS A 71 9.55 -8.40 -5.40
CA LYS A 71 10.34 -9.46 -6.02
C LYS A 71 11.72 -9.60 -5.38
N ASP A 72 12.39 -8.48 -5.10
CA ASP A 72 13.69 -8.45 -4.45
C ASP A 72 13.62 -8.97 -3.01
N ALA A 73 12.48 -8.79 -2.34
CA ALA A 73 12.20 -9.42 -1.04
C ALA A 73 12.04 -10.95 -1.09
N GLY A 74 11.94 -11.56 -2.29
CA GLY A 74 11.85 -13.01 -2.48
C GLY A 74 10.43 -13.58 -2.43
N ALA A 75 9.40 -12.76 -2.70
CA ALA A 75 8.04 -13.26 -2.83
C ALA A 75 7.91 -14.33 -3.94
N LEU A 76 7.14 -15.38 -3.68
CA LEU A 76 6.92 -16.50 -4.60
C LEU A 76 5.73 -16.28 -5.53
N ASP A 77 4.72 -15.54 -5.08
CA ASP A 77 3.57 -15.13 -5.88
C ASP A 77 3.20 -13.68 -5.53
N VAL A 78 2.84 -12.90 -6.55
CA VAL A 78 2.45 -11.50 -6.45
C VAL A 78 1.21 -11.29 -7.31
N ARG A 79 0.17 -10.73 -6.71
CA ARG A 79 -1.12 -10.49 -7.36
C ARG A 79 -1.50 -9.03 -7.24
N THR A 80 -2.06 -8.50 -8.33
CA THR A 80 -2.68 -7.17 -8.32
C THR A 80 -4.15 -7.32 -8.61
N VAL A 81 -4.98 -6.68 -7.80
CA VAL A 81 -6.43 -6.68 -7.97
C VAL A 81 -6.86 -5.25 -8.16
N ASP A 82 -7.38 -4.96 -9.35
CA ASP A 82 -7.99 -3.67 -9.64
C ASP A 82 -9.36 -3.57 -8.97
N MET A 83 -9.62 -2.41 -8.38
CA MET A 83 -10.87 -2.05 -7.73
C MET A 83 -11.38 -0.74 -8.33
N ALA A 84 -12.55 -0.78 -8.96
CA ALA A 84 -13.17 0.41 -9.53
C ALA A 84 -14.46 0.74 -8.79
N GLN A 85 -14.56 1.96 -8.24
CA GLN A 85 -15.82 2.53 -7.77
C GLN A 85 -15.95 3.97 -8.28
N GLY A 86 -16.86 4.19 -9.22
CA GLY A 86 -17.01 5.48 -9.88
C GLY A 86 -15.73 5.91 -10.59
N GLN A 87 -15.28 7.14 -10.35
CA GLN A 87 -14.06 7.71 -10.94
C GLN A 87 -12.78 7.33 -10.19
N LYS A 88 -12.89 6.67 -9.03
CA LYS A 88 -11.73 6.23 -8.26
C LYS A 88 -11.25 4.89 -8.78
N LYS A 89 -10.12 4.91 -9.49
CA LYS A 89 -9.31 3.71 -9.73
C LYS A 89 -8.49 3.45 -8.48
N SER A 90 -8.71 2.31 -7.84
CA SER A 90 -7.89 1.80 -6.74
C SER A 90 -7.36 0.43 -7.14
N ARG A 91 -6.29 0.00 -6.52
CA ARG A 91 -5.80 -1.37 -6.64
C ARG A 91 -5.10 -1.77 -5.35
N PHE A 92 -5.06 -3.05 -5.07
CA PHE A 92 -4.14 -3.57 -4.08
C PHE A 92 -3.19 -4.55 -4.72
N VAL A 93 -1.97 -4.56 -4.20
CA VAL A 93 -0.96 -5.57 -4.51
C VAL A 93 -0.86 -6.48 -3.29
N ALA A 94 -0.86 -7.79 -3.52
CA ALA A 94 -0.69 -8.80 -2.49
C ALA A 94 0.45 -9.74 -2.86
N TRP A 95 1.23 -10.18 -1.89
CA TRP A 95 2.34 -11.12 -2.10
C TRP A 95 2.42 -12.17 -1.00
N THR A 96 3.06 -13.29 -1.32
CA THR A 96 3.25 -14.41 -0.40
C THR A 96 4.61 -15.07 -0.56
N PHE A 97 5.12 -15.61 0.54
CA PHE A 97 6.33 -16.44 0.60
C PHE A 97 6.00 -17.94 0.62
N LEU A 98 4.73 -18.31 0.46
CA LEU A 98 4.25 -19.68 0.47
C LEU A 98 4.05 -20.13 -0.98
N ASN A 99 4.65 -21.27 -1.32
CA ASN A 99 4.32 -21.95 -2.58
C ASN A 99 2.91 -22.56 -2.49
N ARG A 100 2.44 -23.15 -3.59
CA ARG A 100 1.08 -23.71 -3.65
C ARG A 100 0.81 -24.77 -2.58
N ALA A 101 1.74 -25.70 -2.36
CA ALA A 101 1.60 -26.76 -1.35
C ALA A 101 1.56 -26.19 0.07
N ASP A 102 2.42 -25.21 0.37
CA ASP A 102 2.46 -24.53 1.66
C ASP A 102 1.14 -23.76 1.94
N GLN A 103 0.54 -23.15 0.90
CA GLN A 103 -0.76 -22.49 1.02
C GLN A 103 -1.88 -23.48 1.33
N GLU A 104 -1.93 -24.62 0.63
CA GLU A 104 -2.92 -25.69 0.89
C GLU A 104 -2.80 -26.21 2.32
N ALA A 105 -1.59 -26.50 2.78
CA ALA A 105 -1.33 -26.94 4.15
C ALA A 105 -1.78 -25.89 5.20
N TRP A 106 -1.59 -24.60 4.91
CA TRP A 106 -2.03 -23.51 5.80
C TRP A 106 -3.56 -23.47 5.92
N HIS A 107 -4.29 -23.64 4.82
CA HIS A 107 -5.75 -23.69 4.81
C HIS A 107 -6.28 -24.90 5.59
N SER A 108 -5.78 -26.11 5.30
CA SER A 108 -6.22 -27.32 6.01
C SER A 108 -5.97 -27.24 7.52
N ARG A 109 -4.82 -26.69 7.94
CA ARG A 109 -4.54 -26.47 9.36
C ARG A 109 -5.55 -25.54 10.03
N ARG A 110 -5.95 -24.46 9.34
CA ARG A 110 -6.94 -23.51 9.88
C ARG A 110 -8.33 -24.12 9.98
N GLU A 111 -8.75 -24.88 8.98
CA GLU A 111 -10.03 -25.58 8.97
C GLU A 111 -10.09 -26.61 10.11
N ALA A 112 -9.06 -27.44 10.27
CA ALA A 112 -8.97 -28.41 11.35
C ALA A 112 -9.02 -27.76 12.74
N ASN A 113 -8.36 -26.61 12.91
CA ASN A 113 -8.41 -25.85 14.16
C ASN A 113 -9.79 -25.24 14.42
N ALA A 114 -10.49 -24.79 13.38
CA ALA A 114 -11.85 -24.27 13.51
C ALA A 114 -12.82 -25.38 13.98
N ILE A 115 -12.70 -26.59 13.41
CA ILE A 115 -13.52 -27.76 13.79
C ILE A 115 -13.22 -28.20 15.22
N ARG A 116 -11.95 -28.19 15.65
CA ARG A 116 -11.56 -28.62 17.00
C ARG A 116 -11.96 -27.65 18.11
N ASN A 117 -12.19 -26.39 17.79
CA ASN A 117 -12.47 -25.31 18.75
C ASN A 117 -13.93 -24.82 18.73
N GLY A 118 -14.79 -25.40 17.89
CA GLY A 118 -16.24 -25.15 17.84
C GLY A 118 -17.01 -26.30 18.48
#